data_AF-A0A4Y2N0H7-F1
#
_entry.id   AF-A0A4Y2N0H7-F1
#
_cell.length_a   1.000
_cell.length_b   1.000
_cell.length_c   1.000
_cell.angle_alpha   90.00
_cell.angle_beta   90.00
_cell.angle_gamma   90.00
#
_symmetry.space_group_name_H-M   'P 1'
#
loop_
_entity.id
_entity.type
_entity.pdbx_description
1 polymer ?
#
loop_
_entity_poly.entity_id
_entity_poly.type
_entity_poly.pdbx_seq_one_letter_code
_entity_poly.pdbx_strand_id
1 'polypeptide(L)'
;MNLENILNYFNLDLSSGTGGLSLVAATLILIKILQKLVRWFTVGRKRPPGPFGLPLVGYFPFLGKEPNKTFWNMRGKYGNIIGVNLGPKYTVVLNDYISMKEVLCHPAALNRAPGIFAGIGAKDELYCVCSVN
;
A
#
# COMPACT_ATOMS: atom_id res chain seq x y z
N MET A 1 -11.90 -23.82 33.64
CA MET A 1 -11.90 -22.34 33.77
C MET A 1 -13.32 -21.95 34.16
N ASN A 2 -13.57 -21.77 35.45
CA ASN A 2 -14.92 -21.80 36.03
C ASN A 2 -15.71 -20.51 35.74
N LEU A 3 -17.01 -20.66 35.45
CA LEU A 3 -17.95 -19.59 35.10
C LEU A 3 -18.04 -18.49 36.17
N GLU A 4 -17.76 -18.82 37.43
CA GLU A 4 -17.75 -17.87 38.56
C GLU A 4 -16.62 -16.83 38.46
N ASN A 5 -15.48 -17.19 37.86
CA ASN A 5 -14.41 -16.23 37.59
C ASN A 5 -14.80 -15.20 36.52
N ILE A 6 -15.70 -15.56 35.60
CA ILE A 6 -16.18 -14.67 34.54
C ILE A 6 -17.17 -13.64 35.11
N LEU A 7 -18.07 -14.08 36.01
CA LEU A 7 -19.04 -13.21 36.66
C LEU A 7 -18.40 -12.27 37.71
N ASN A 8 -17.33 -12.71 38.39
CA ASN A 8 -16.57 -11.84 39.30
C ASN A 8 -15.75 -10.77 38.57
N TYR A 9 -15.28 -11.04 37.36
CA TYR A 9 -14.65 -10.03 36.50
C TYR A 9 -15.66 -8.93 36.10
N PHE A 10 -16.88 -9.33 35.73
CA PHE A 10 -17.94 -8.41 35.30
C PHE A 10 -18.46 -7.51 36.43
N ASN A 11 -18.53 -8.02 37.67
CA ASN A 11 -18.98 -7.24 38.81
C ASN A 11 -17.92 -6.24 39.33
N LEU A 12 -16.62 -6.49 39.11
CA LEU A 12 -15.54 -5.58 39.53
C LEU A 12 -15.45 -4.31 38.65
N ASP A 13 -15.84 -4.38 37.37
CA ASP A 13 -15.81 -3.24 36.44
C ASP A 13 -16.96 -2.23 36.67
N LEU A 14 -18.06 -2.65 37.31
CA LEU A 14 -19.23 -1.78 37.50
C LEU A 14 -19.16 -0.88 38.75
N SER A 15 -18.25 -1.16 39.69
CA SER A 15 -18.12 -0.43 40.96
C SER A 15 -17.16 0.76 40.89
N SER A 16 -16.21 0.76 39.94
CA SER A 16 -15.31 1.89 39.74
C SER A 16 -15.78 2.73 38.55
N GLY A 17 -16.35 3.91 38.80
CA GLY A 17 -16.80 4.86 37.76
C GLY A 17 -15.71 5.28 36.76
N THR A 18 -14.47 4.87 36.99
CA THR A 18 -13.28 5.03 36.14
C THR A 18 -13.14 3.92 35.08
N GLY A 19 -13.69 2.72 35.30
CA GLY A 19 -13.59 1.57 34.39
C GLY A 19 -14.43 1.72 33.12
N GLY A 20 -15.65 2.24 33.25
CA GLY A 20 -16.56 2.44 32.11
C GLY A 20 -16.01 3.39 31.04
N LEU A 21 -15.36 4.48 31.45
CA LEU A 21 -14.70 5.44 30.53
C LEU A 21 -13.53 4.78 29.76
N SER A 22 -12.76 3.93 30.42
CA SER A 22 -11.64 3.21 29.82
C SER A 22 -12.11 2.20 28.76
N LEU A 23 -13.22 1.48 29.03
CA LEU A 23 -13.83 0.54 28.08
C LEU A 23 -14.38 1.24 26.84
N VAL A 24 -15.04 2.40 27.00
CA VAL A 24 -15.51 3.21 25.88
C VAL A 24 -14.33 3.76 25.06
N ALA A 25 -13.26 4.21 25.70
CA ALA A 25 -12.07 4.67 24.99
C ALA A 25 -11.38 3.53 24.21
N ALA A 26 -11.23 2.35 24.84
CA ALA A 26 -10.62 1.18 24.23
C ALA A 26 -11.40 0.68 23.01
N THR A 27 -12.74 0.66 23.07
CA THR A 27 -13.60 0.27 21.94
C THR A 27 -13.50 1.27 20.78
N LEU A 28 -13.46 2.58 21.04
CA LEU A 28 -13.25 3.59 20.00
C LEU A 28 -11.87 3.46 19.32
N ILE A 29 -10.82 3.19 20.09
CA ILE A 29 -9.46 2.95 19.57
C ILE A 29 -9.43 1.68 18.71
N LEU A 30 -10.06 0.59 19.15
CA LEU A 30 -10.15 -0.65 18.40
C LEU A 30 -10.86 -0.45 17.04
N ILE A 31 -11.96 0.32 17.02
CA ILE A 31 -12.68 0.66 15.78
C ILE A 31 -11.80 1.47 14.83
N LYS A 32 -11.01 2.44 15.32
CA LYS A 32 -10.09 3.23 14.48
C LYS A 32 -8.97 2.37 13.90
N ILE A 33 -8.43 1.43 14.69
CA ILE A 33 -7.43 0.47 14.22
C ILE A 33 -8.02 -0.44 13.14
N LEU A 34 -9.22 -0.99 13.36
CA LEU A 34 -9.95 -1.78 12.38
C LEU A 34 -10.22 -0.99 11.09
N GLN A 35 -10.68 0.26 11.19
CA GLN A 35 -10.89 1.12 10.02
C GLN A 35 -9.58 1.37 9.25
N LYS A 36 -8.48 1.60 9.97
CA LYS A 36 -7.16 1.79 9.35
C LYS A 36 -6.69 0.51 8.69
N LEU A 37 -6.86 -0.65 9.33
CA LEU A 37 -6.50 -1.97 8.81
C LEU A 37 -7.33 -2.34 7.58
N VAL A 38 -8.65 -2.14 7.62
CA VAL A 38 -9.55 -2.36 6.49
C VAL A 38 -9.22 -1.41 5.34
N ARG A 39 -8.95 -0.13 5.60
CA ARG A 39 -8.46 0.81 4.57
C ARG A 39 -7.14 0.34 3.99
N TRP A 40 -6.22 -0.17 4.81
CA TRP A 40 -4.94 -0.67 4.33
C TRP A 40 -5.11 -1.91 3.43
N PHE A 41 -5.98 -2.85 3.82
CA PHE A 41 -6.29 -4.05 3.05
C PHE A 41 -7.06 -3.74 1.75
N THR A 42 -8.04 -2.85 1.80
CA THR A 42 -8.85 -2.48 0.62
C THR A 42 -8.06 -1.67 -0.39
N VAL A 43 -7.19 -0.75 0.07
CA VAL A 43 -6.29 0.00 -0.83
C VAL A 43 -5.20 -0.92 -1.40
N GLY A 44 -4.77 -1.94 -0.65
CA GLY A 44 -3.82 -2.95 -1.13
C GLY A 44 -4.33 -3.75 -2.34
N ARG A 45 -5.65 -3.96 -2.48
CA ARG A 45 -6.22 -4.69 -3.62
C ARG A 45 -6.15 -3.94 -4.95
N LYS A 46 -6.01 -2.62 -4.94
CA LYS A 46 -5.89 -1.81 -6.17
C LYS A 46 -4.45 -1.62 -6.62
N ARG A 47 -3.48 -1.90 -5.75
CA ARG A 47 -2.06 -1.70 -6.05
C ARG A 47 -1.43 -3.00 -6.51
N PRO A 48 -0.73 -3.00 -7.65
CA PRO A 48 -0.01 -4.18 -8.07
C PRO A 48 1.01 -4.61 -7.00
N PRO A 49 1.24 -5.92 -6.84
CA PRO A 49 2.23 -6.44 -5.92
C PRO A 49 3.62 -5.94 -6.32
N GLY A 50 4.46 -5.62 -5.34
CA GLY A 50 5.83 -5.26 -5.63
C GLY A 50 6.68 -4.98 -4.40
N PRO A 51 7.99 -4.83 -4.58
CA PRO A 51 8.93 -4.65 -3.50
C PRO A 51 8.70 -3.30 -2.82
N PHE A 52 8.62 -3.33 -1.49
CA PHE A 52 8.54 -2.11 -0.70
C PHE A 52 9.91 -1.42 -0.70
N GLY A 53 9.98 -0.20 -1.24
CA GLY A 53 11.19 0.64 -1.24
C GLY A 53 11.33 1.47 0.03
N LEU A 54 12.50 2.08 0.22
CA LEU A 54 12.74 3.01 1.34
C LEU A 54 11.81 4.24 1.23
N PRO A 55 11.33 4.81 2.34
CA PRO A 55 10.31 5.88 2.30
C PRO A 55 10.77 7.19 1.64
N LEU A 56 12.08 7.49 1.56
CA LEU A 56 12.61 8.68 0.87
C LEU A 56 13.13 8.38 -0.53
N VAL A 57 13.98 7.36 -0.68
CA VAL A 57 14.68 7.06 -1.94
C VAL A 57 13.90 6.06 -2.80
N GLY A 58 12.91 5.36 -2.22
CA GLY A 58 12.22 4.27 -2.89
C GLY A 58 13.13 3.08 -3.14
N TYR A 59 12.93 2.43 -4.28
CA TYR A 59 13.68 1.26 -4.74
C TYR A 59 14.85 1.66 -5.68
N PHE A 60 15.07 2.97 -5.92
CA PHE A 60 16.16 3.49 -6.76
C PHE A 60 17.55 2.92 -6.48
N PRO A 61 18.05 2.83 -5.23
CA PRO A 61 19.40 2.33 -4.99
C PRO A 61 19.58 0.85 -5.36
N PHE A 62 18.48 0.10 -5.50
CA PHE A 62 18.49 -1.31 -5.88
C PHE A 62 18.37 -1.54 -7.39
N LEU A 63 18.04 -0.52 -8.20
CA LEU A 63 17.94 -0.63 -9.66
C LEU A 63 19.30 -0.84 -10.35
N GLY A 64 20.40 -0.43 -9.71
CA GLY A 64 21.75 -0.53 -10.26
C GLY A 64 21.96 0.32 -11.52
N LYS A 65 22.99 -0.02 -12.31
CA LYS A 65 23.28 0.64 -13.61
C LYS A 65 22.29 0.27 -14.71
N GLU A 66 21.61 -0.87 -14.58
CA GLU A 66 20.73 -1.44 -15.62
C GLU A 66 19.31 -1.67 -15.05
N PRO A 67 18.48 -0.62 -14.93
CA PRO A 67 17.17 -0.71 -14.31
C PRO A 67 16.21 -1.68 -15.03
N ASN A 68 16.30 -1.75 -16.36
CA ASN A 68 15.47 -2.63 -17.19
C ASN A 68 15.68 -4.12 -16.85
N LYS A 69 16.93 -4.55 -16.66
CA LYS A 69 17.25 -5.93 -16.26
C LYS A 69 16.73 -6.25 -14.85
N THR A 70 16.85 -5.28 -13.94
CA THR A 70 16.36 -5.41 -12.57
C THR A 70 14.84 -5.58 -12.55
N PHE A 71 14.09 -4.78 -13.31
CA PHE A 71 12.64 -4.93 -13.44
C PHE A 71 12.23 -6.22 -14.15
N TRP A 72 12.99 -6.65 -15.15
CA TRP A 72 12.78 -7.93 -15.82
C TRP A 72 12.96 -9.11 -14.86
N ASN A 73 13.99 -9.10 -14.02
CA ASN A 73 14.21 -10.15 -13.02
C ASN A 73 13.10 -10.18 -11.96
N MET A 74 12.55 -9.02 -11.61
CA MET A 74 11.39 -8.93 -10.70
C MET A 74 10.12 -9.55 -11.27
N ARG A 75 9.99 -9.65 -12.60
CA ARG A 75 8.86 -10.33 -13.25
C ARG A 75 8.68 -11.75 -12.74
N GLY A 76 9.78 -12.49 -12.52
CA GLY A 76 9.74 -13.86 -12.03
C GLY A 76 9.18 -14.00 -10.60
N LYS A 77 9.33 -12.94 -9.77
CA LYS A 77 8.91 -12.96 -8.36
C LYS A 77 7.54 -12.32 -8.12
N TYR A 78 7.22 -11.26 -8.84
CA TYR A 78 6.01 -10.44 -8.61
C TYR A 78 4.99 -10.52 -9.76
N GLY A 79 5.39 -11.02 -10.94
CA GLY A 79 4.54 -11.18 -12.11
C GLY A 79 4.72 -10.10 -13.18
N ASN A 80 3.81 -10.06 -14.15
CA ASN A 80 3.88 -9.19 -15.32
C ASN A 80 3.64 -7.70 -15.01
N ILE A 81 2.94 -7.40 -13.91
CA ILE A 81 2.59 -6.04 -13.47
C ILE A 81 3.14 -5.87 -12.07
N ILE A 82 4.14 -4.99 -11.92
CA ILE A 82 4.83 -4.79 -10.64
C ILE A 82 4.68 -3.35 -10.17
N GLY A 83 4.50 -3.15 -8.86
CA GLY A 83 4.40 -1.84 -8.23
C GLY A 83 5.65 -1.47 -7.45
N VAL A 84 6.36 -0.42 -7.83
CA VAL A 84 7.60 0.02 -7.21
C VAL A 84 7.55 1.50 -6.84
N ASN A 85 8.07 1.86 -5.67
CA ASN A 85 8.23 3.26 -5.30
C ASN A 85 9.54 3.77 -5.89
N LEU A 86 9.50 4.77 -6.76
CA LEU A 86 10.66 5.48 -7.27
C LEU A 86 10.70 6.85 -6.59
N GLY A 87 11.49 6.95 -5.51
CA GLY A 87 11.49 8.12 -4.64
C GLY A 87 10.11 8.32 -3.98
N PRO A 88 9.56 9.55 -3.99
CA PRO A 88 8.25 9.84 -3.41
C PRO A 88 7.06 9.39 -4.30
N LYS A 89 7.31 8.88 -5.52
CA LYS A 89 6.27 8.52 -6.49
C LYS A 89 6.08 7.01 -6.59
N TYR A 90 4.82 6.57 -6.65
CA TYR A 90 4.46 5.18 -6.89
C TYR A 90 4.42 4.91 -8.41
N THR A 91 5.22 3.95 -8.87
CA THR A 91 5.38 3.61 -10.29
C THR A 91 4.94 2.17 -10.52
N VAL A 92 4.14 1.94 -11.56
CA VAL A 92 3.78 0.60 -12.04
C VAL A 92 4.63 0.28 -13.26
N VAL A 93 5.32 -0.84 -13.22
CA VAL A 93 6.13 -1.34 -14.34
C VAL A 93 5.39 -2.49 -15.00
N LEU A 94 5.21 -2.38 -16.32
CA LEU A 94 4.64 -3.42 -17.16
C LEU A 94 5.79 -4.19 -17.82
N ASN A 95 5.81 -5.50 -17.65
CA ASN A 95 6.82 -6.41 -18.19
C ASN A 95 6.25 -7.34 -19.28
N ASP A 96 5.04 -7.06 -19.77
CA ASP A 96 4.34 -7.88 -20.77
C ASP A 96 3.70 -7.04 -21.88
N TYR A 97 3.77 -7.54 -23.11
CA TYR A 97 3.28 -6.84 -24.30
C TYR A 97 1.76 -6.64 -24.30
N ILE A 98 0.99 -7.62 -23.82
CA ILE A 98 -0.49 -7.55 -23.83
C ILE A 98 -0.94 -6.39 -22.94
N SER A 99 -0.39 -6.33 -21.72
CA SER A 99 -0.70 -5.27 -20.77
C SER A 99 -0.23 -3.89 -21.24
N MET A 100 0.94 -3.81 -21.89
CA MET A 100 1.41 -2.55 -22.50
C MET A 100 0.45 -2.04 -23.57
N LYS A 101 0.02 -2.92 -24.49
CA LYS A 101 -0.91 -2.57 -25.56
C LYS A 101 -2.22 -2.04 -25.00
N GLU A 102 -2.77 -2.70 -23.99
CA GLU A 102 -4.01 -2.29 -23.33
C GLU A 102 -3.89 -0.90 -22.70
N VAL A 103 -2.80 -0.64 -21.96
CA VAL A 103 -2.57 0.66 -21.32
C VAL A 103 -2.34 1.76 -22.36
N LEU A 104 -1.57 1.50 -23.41
CA LEU A 104 -1.30 2.46 -24.48
C LEU A 104 -2.56 2.80 -25.30
N CYS A 105 -3.50 1.87 -25.43
CA CYS A 105 -4.80 2.15 -26.06
C CYS A 105 -5.70 3.04 -25.20
N HIS A 106 -5.41 3.22 -23.91
CA HIS A 106 -6.24 4.02 -23.02
C HIS A 106 -5.83 5.50 -23.06
N PRO A 107 -6.73 6.44 -23.42
CA PRO A 107 -6.39 7.88 -23.50
C PRO A 107 -5.82 8.48 -22.21
N ALA A 108 -6.16 7.91 -21.05
CA ALA A 108 -5.64 8.35 -19.75
C ALA A 108 -4.12 8.12 -19.60
N ALA A 109 -3.55 7.12 -20.28
CA ALA A 109 -2.12 6.80 -20.22
C ALA A 109 -1.27 7.70 -21.13
N LEU A 110 -1.89 8.36 -22.10
CA LEU A 110 -1.21 9.22 -23.08
C LEU A 110 -1.01 10.66 -22.57
N ASN A 111 -1.64 11.01 -21.44
CA ASN A 111 -1.44 12.31 -20.82
C ASN A 111 -0.02 12.41 -20.25
N ARG A 112 0.73 13.43 -20.69
CA ARG A 112 2.04 13.76 -20.11
C ARG A 112 1.82 14.23 -18.68
N ALA A 113 2.40 13.51 -17.71
CA ALA A 113 2.33 13.90 -16.32
C ALA A 113 2.90 15.33 -16.12
N PRO A 114 2.20 16.23 -15.40
CA PRO A 114 2.76 17.50 -15.00
C PRO A 114 4.03 17.28 -14.16
N GLY A 115 4.98 18.22 -14.23
CA GLY A 115 6.40 18.06 -13.87
C GLY A 115 6.74 17.14 -12.69
N ILE A 116 7.87 16.42 -12.83
CA ILE A 116 8.47 15.47 -11.86
C ILE A 116 8.59 16.06 -10.43
N PHE A 117 8.67 17.38 -10.28
CA PHE A 117 8.79 18.08 -8.99
C PHE A 117 7.52 18.84 -8.55
N ALA A 118 6.44 18.82 -9.33
CA ALA A 118 5.26 19.66 -9.10
C ALA A 118 4.32 19.18 -7.99
N GLY A 119 4.57 18.01 -7.38
CA GLY A 119 3.66 17.46 -6.38
C GLY A 119 4.33 16.49 -5.41
N ILE A 120 4.79 17.00 -4.27
CA ILE A 120 5.15 16.23 -3.07
C ILE A 120 3.88 15.65 -2.38
N GLY A 121 2.67 15.90 -2.92
CA GLY A 121 1.40 15.50 -2.32
C GLY A 121 0.44 14.68 -3.19
N ALA A 122 0.73 14.45 -4.48
CA ALA A 122 -0.19 13.73 -5.36
C ALA A 122 -0.02 12.21 -5.17
N LYS A 123 -0.89 11.60 -4.36
CA LYS A 123 -0.93 10.15 -4.10
C LYS A 123 -1.60 9.34 -5.23
N ASP A 124 -2.00 10.04 -6.30
CA ASP A 124 -2.90 9.52 -7.35
C ASP A 124 -2.23 9.48 -8.74
N GLU A 125 -1.02 10.02 -8.88
CA GLU A 125 -0.23 9.89 -10.11
C GLU A 125 0.50 8.55 -10.13
N LEU A 126 -0.10 7.59 -10.82
CA LEU A 126 0.55 6.33 -11.19
C LEU A 126 1.49 6.59 -12.37
N TYR A 127 2.79 6.42 -12.17
CA TYR A 127 3.75 6.47 -13.28
C TYR A 127 3.84 5.09 -13.91
N CYS A 128 3.62 4.96 -15.22
CA CYS A 128 3.74 3.70 -15.95
C CYS A 128 5.08 3.64 -16.69
N VAL A 129 5.90 2.64 -16.38
CA VAL A 129 7.15 2.37 -17.11
C VAL A 129 7.00 1.05 -17.86
N CYS A 130 7.31 1.07 -19.15
CA CYS A 130 7.32 -0.12 -19.97
C CYS A 130 8.74 -0.66 -20.03
N SER A 131 8.97 -1.87 -19.50
CA SER A 131 10.28 -2.54 -19.63
C SER A 131 10.23 -3.49 -20.82
N VAL A 132 10.92 -3.12 -21.90
CA VAL A 132 11.11 -3.97 -23.09
C VAL A 132 12.52 -4.54 -23.05
N ASN A 133 12.64 -5.86 -23.26
CA ASN A 133 13.91 -6.52 -23.52
C ASN A 133 14.04 -6.75 -25.02
#